data_AF-X1QAU1-F1
#
_entry.id   AF-X1QAU1-F1
#
_cell.length_a   1.000
_cell.length_b   1.000
_cell.length_c   1.000
_cell.angle_alpha   90.00
_cell.angle_beta   90.00
_cell.angle_gamma   90.00
#
_symmetry.space_group_name_H-M   'P 1'
#
loop_
_entity.id
_entity.type
_entity.pdbx_description
1 polymer ?
#
loop_
_entity_poly.entity_id
_entity_poly.type
_entity_poly.pdbx_seq_one_letter_code
_entity_poly.pdbx_strand_id
1 'polypeptide(L)' 'MNSKEILLELKMFIEGINFRNKEANCIFRSNHASNYLPIKGTLEKGKAKILEVIDYGLDHNEFLRPENYRAL' A
#
# COMPACT_ATOMS: atom_id res chain seq x y z
N MET A 1 -9.51 -9.87 -9.32
CA MET A 1 -9.61 -8.41 -9.04
C MET A 1 -8.68 -7.68 -9.97
N ASN A 2 -9.12 -6.54 -10.49
CA ASN A 2 -8.26 -5.63 -11.24
C ASN A 2 -7.34 -4.85 -10.28
N SER A 3 -6.37 -4.11 -10.84
CA SER A 3 -5.41 -3.34 -10.05
C SER A 3 -6.07 -2.31 -9.12
N LYS A 4 -7.10 -1.62 -9.61
CA LYS A 4 -7.83 -0.60 -8.84
C LYS A 4 -8.55 -1.19 -7.63
N GLU A 5 -9.20 -2.34 -7.78
CA GLU A 5 -9.85 -3.06 -6.69
C GLU A 5 -8.84 -3.44 -5.60
N ILE A 6 -7.67 -3.94 -6.00
CA ILE A 6 -6.59 -4.32 -5.07
C ILE A 6 -6.04 -3.09 -4.32
N LEU A 7 -5.87 -1.95 -5.00
CA LEU A 7 -5.46 -0.71 -4.35
C LEU A 7 -6.53 -0.17 -3.39
N LEU A 8 -7.81 -0.26 -3.74
CA LEU A 8 -8.91 0.15 -2.87
C LEU A 8 -8.98 -0.72 -1.61
N GLU A 9 -8.84 -2.04 -1.75
CA GLU A 9 -8.76 -2.93 -0.59
C GLU A 9 -7.57 -2.61 0.31
N LEU A 10 -6.40 -2.36 -0.30
CA LEU A 10 -5.21 -1.97 0.44
C LEU A 10 -5.41 -0.64 1.17
N LYS A 11 -6.06 0.36 0.53
CA LYS A 11 -6.42 1.63 1.17
C LYS A 11 -7.31 1.39 2.38
N MET A 12 -8.41 0.66 2.22
CA MET A 12 -9.35 0.35 3.31
C MET A 12 -8.65 -0.38 4.46
N PHE A 13 -7.79 -1.34 4.14
CA PHE A 13 -6.99 -2.07 5.13
C PHE A 13 -6.14 -1.09 5.95
N ILE A 14 -5.34 -0.24 5.30
CA ILE A 14 -4.47 0.71 5.97
C ILE A 14 -5.28 1.73 6.79
N GLU A 15 -6.36 2.28 6.23
CA GLU A 15 -7.28 3.20 6.92
C GLU A 15 -7.88 2.58 8.19
N GLY A 16 -8.26 1.30 8.14
CA GLY A 16 -8.81 0.57 9.27
C GLY A 16 -7.83 0.28 10.40
N ILE A 17 -6.51 0.33 10.15
CA ILE A 17 -5.54 0.05 11.21
C ILE A 17 -5.46 1.23 12.18
N ASN A 18 -5.85 0.97 13.44
CA ASN A 18 -5.70 1.90 14.54
C ASN A 18 -4.54 1.48 15.47
N PHE A 19 -3.42 2.23 15.42
CA PHE A 19 -2.25 1.98 16.26
C PHE A 19 -2.47 2.51 17.68
N ARG A 20 -2.96 1.64 18.58
CA ARG A 20 -3.08 1.98 20.00
C ARG A 20 -1.72 2.22 20.66
N ASN A 21 -0.71 1.43 20.29
CA ASN A 21 0.66 1.61 20.75
C ASN A 21 1.50 2.32 19.68
N LYS A 22 1.85 3.58 19.90
CA LYS A 22 2.68 4.39 19.00
C LYS A 22 4.18 4.04 19.04
N GLU A 23 4.59 3.18 19.95
CA GLU A 23 5.97 2.70 20.09
C GLU A 23 6.15 1.26 19.58
N ALA A 24 5.11 0.68 18.98
CA ALA A 24 5.15 -0.68 18.44
C ALA A 24 6.17 -0.84 17.29
N ASN A 25 6.58 0.26 16.64
CA ASN A 25 7.51 0.27 15.50
C ASN A 25 7.13 -0.78 14.44
N CYS A 26 5.86 -0.79 14.04
CA CYS A 26 5.31 -1.81 13.16
C CYS A 26 5.77 -1.56 11.72
N ILE A 27 6.68 -2.40 11.24
CA ILE A 27 7.20 -2.31 9.87
C ILE A 27 6.21 -2.92 8.89
N PHE A 28 5.74 -2.12 7.93
CA PHE A 28 4.91 -2.56 6.82
C PHE A 28 5.65 -2.52 5.49
N ARG A 29 5.46 -3.59 4.72
CA ARG A 29 6.08 -3.81 3.42
C ARG A 29 5.07 -4.46 2.50
N SER A 30 4.77 -3.78 1.40
CA SER A 30 4.01 -4.32 0.28
C SER A 30 4.84 -4.18 -0.98
N ASN A 31 6.06 -4.71 -0.96
CA ASN A 31 7.04 -4.60 -2.04
C ASN A 31 7.29 -5.92 -2.76
N HIS A 32 6.53 -6.97 -2.44
CA HIS A 32 6.54 -8.25 -3.16
C HIS A 32 6.23 -8.02 -4.65
N ALA A 33 6.74 -8.92 -5.51
CA ALA A 33 6.53 -8.83 -6.96
C ALA A 33 5.03 -8.74 -7.30
N SER A 34 4.18 -9.41 -6.53
CA SER A 34 2.71 -9.40 -6.70
C SER A 34 1.99 -8.10 -6.33
N ASN A 35 2.68 -7.03 -5.91
CA ASN A 35 2.06 -5.73 -5.64
C ASN A 35 2.21 -4.73 -6.80
N TYR A 36 1.21 -3.86 -6.95
CA TYR A 36 1.23 -2.78 -7.96
C TYR A 36 2.05 -1.57 -7.54
N LEU A 37 2.16 -1.32 -6.23
CA LEU A 37 2.91 -0.20 -5.66
C LEU A 37 3.97 -0.74 -4.69
N PRO A 38 5.24 -0.33 -4.79
CA PRO A 38 6.25 -0.67 -3.78
C PRO A 38 6.03 0.16 -2.51
N ILE A 39 5.29 -0.39 -1.55
CA ILE A 39 5.03 0.32 -0.28
C ILE A 39 5.99 -0.15 0.81
N LYS A 40 6.63 0.80 1.49
CA LYS A 40 7.49 0.57 2.64
C LYS A 40 7.31 1.69 3.65
N GLY A 41 7.06 1.35 4.91
CA GLY A 41 6.99 2.33 5.99
C GLY A 41 6.85 1.70 7.36
N THR A 42 6.91 2.53 8.39
CA THR A 42 6.54 2.14 9.75
C THR A 42 5.17 2.71 10.02
N LEU A 43 4.16 1.86 10.24
CA LEU A 43 2.77 2.26 10.09
C LEU A 43 2.35 3.33 11.10
N GLU A 44 2.80 3.24 12.35
CA GLU A 44 2.44 4.22 13.39
C GLU A 44 2.97 5.62 13.10
N LYS A 45 4.05 5.75 12.33
CA LYS A 45 4.66 7.03 11.94
C LYS A 45 4.33 7.45 10.51
N GLY A 46 4.03 6.48 9.65
CA GLY A 46 4.02 6.64 8.20
C GLY A 46 2.69 6.30 7.52
N LYS A 47 1.61 6.04 8.28
CA LYS A 47 0.29 5.71 7.71
C LYS A 47 -0.20 6.75 6.69
N ALA A 48 -0.11 8.04 7.00
CA ALA A 48 -0.55 9.10 6.09
C ALA A 48 0.19 9.04 4.74
N LYS A 49 1.52 8.90 4.79
CA LYS A 49 2.35 8.76 3.58
C LYS A 49 2.02 7.50 2.78
N ILE A 50 1.69 6.41 3.45
CA ILE A 50 1.26 5.17 2.77
C ILE A 50 -0.06 5.40 2.03
N LEU A 51 -1.02 6.10 2.65
CA LEU A 51 -2.30 6.43 2.02
C LEU A 51 -2.12 7.35 0.82
N GLU A 52 -1.28 8.39 0.92
CA GLU A 52 -0.95 9.27 -0.20
C GLU A 52 -0.38 8.51 -1.40
N VAL A 53 0.49 7.52 -1.16
CA VAL A 53 1.05 6.68 -2.24
C VAL A 53 -0.03 5.83 -2.90
N ILE A 54 -0.98 5.30 -2.11
CA ILE A 54 -2.09 4.51 -2.65
C ILE A 54 -3.03 5.39 -3.47
N ASP A 55 -3.39 6.58 -2.96
CA ASP A 55 -4.23 7.55 -3.66
C ASP A 55 -3.59 8.01 -4.97
N TYR A 56 -2.29 8.30 -4.94
CA TYR A 56 -1.55 8.63 -6.16
C TYR A 56 -1.64 7.51 -7.20
N GLY A 57 -1.48 6.25 -6.79
CA GLY A 57 -1.58 5.10 -7.70
C GLY A 57 -3.00 4.80 -8.19
N LEU A 58 -4.04 5.19 -7.43
CA LEU A 58 -5.43 5.11 -7.87
C LEU A 58 -5.76 6.15 -8.95
N ASP A 59 -5.14 7.33 -8.85
CA ASP A 59 -5.32 8.43 -9.81
C ASP A 59 -4.43 8.28 -11.05
N HIS A 60 -3.24 7.67 -10.90
CA HIS A 60 -2.23 7.56 -11.95
C HIS A 60 -1.83 6.08 -12.18
N ASN A 61 -2.72 5.35 -12.84
CA ASN A 61 -2.55 3.92 -13.09
C ASN A 61 -1.30 3.57 -13.92
N GLU A 62 -0.76 4.52 -14.69
CA GLU A 62 0.45 4.37 -15.50
C GLU A 62 1.73 4.15 -14.67
N PHE A 63 1.72 4.49 -13.37
CA PHE A 63 2.84 4.23 -12.47
C PHE A 63 2.73 2.89 -11.73
N LEU A 64 1.64 2.15 -11.92
CA LEU A 64 1.49 0.82 -11.34
C LEU A 64 2.43 -0.17 -12.03
N ARG A 65 2.98 -1.09 -11.25
CA ARG A 65 3.76 -2.19 -11.82
C ARG A 65 2.90 -2.99 -12.80
N PRO A 66 3.38 -3.23 -14.03
CA PRO A 66 2.63 -4.02 -15.00
C PRO A 66 2.40 -5.45 -14.50
N GLU A 67 1.29 -6.06 -14.91
CA GLU A 67 0.91 -7.43 -14.48
C GLU A 67 2.02 -8.45 -14.75
N ASN A 68 2.73 -8.35 -15.87
CA ASN A 68 3.79 -9.29 -16.23
C ASN A 68 5.05 -9.18 -15.33
N TYR A 69 5.15 -8.16 -14.48
CA TYR A 69 6.19 -8.02 -13.47
C TYR A 69 5.76 -8.64 -12.13
N ARG A 70 4.50 -9.07 -12.00
CA ARG A 70 3.98 -9.77 -10.83
C ARG A 70 4.30 -11.26 -10.95
N ALA A 71 5.38 -11.69 -10.30
CA ALA A 71 5.64 -13.10 -10.07
C ALA A 71 4.70 -13.62 -8.97
N LEU A 72 4.11 -14.80 -9.20
CA LEU A 72 3.24 -15.53 -8.27
C LEU A 72 3.97 -15.83 -6.95
#